data_AF-X1TZU0-F1
#
_entry.id   AF-X1TZU0-F1
#
_cell.length_a   1.000
_cell.length_b   1.000
_cell.length_c   1.000
_cell.angle_alpha   90.00
_cell.angle_beta   90.00
_cell.angle_gamma   90.00
#
_symmetry.space_group_name_H-M   'P 1'
#
loop_
_entity.id
_entity.type
_entity.pdbx_description
1 polymer ?
#
loop_
_entity_poly.entity_id
_entity_poly.type
_entity_poly.pdbx_seq_one_letter_code
_entity_poly.pdbx_strand_id
1 'polypeptide(L)'
;DLGAPIAGTGWHHLCIVRTSGTIKTYLDTVEKGSVSRAEAMDNASAKFFIGYNTATYTFDGMFSNIAIWKSALSEDQILSIYNGGVPNNISSLSPLTWWSFSGDSYFNGTNFIFPDLGTGANNGTSTNMGGNELIGNGPGSTANGIATSMDIPANLKGNAPNSSKNAFSINMNPLDRVADVPA
;
A
#
# COMPACT_ATOMS: atom_id res chain seq x y z
N ASP A 1 -10.84 -1.19 23.86
CA ASP A 1 -12.17 -1.10 23.22
C ASP A 1 -12.28 0.28 22.61
N LEU A 2 -12.72 0.39 21.35
CA LEU A 2 -12.99 1.67 20.68
C LEU A 2 -14.33 2.29 21.12
N GLY A 3 -15.09 1.57 21.95
CA GLY A 3 -16.41 1.96 22.40
C GLY A 3 -17.47 1.55 21.38
N ALA A 4 -18.21 2.54 20.87
CA ALA A 4 -19.26 2.30 19.88
C ALA A 4 -18.68 1.84 18.51
N PRO A 5 -19.46 1.10 17.71
CA PRO A 5 -19.10 0.79 16.32
C PRO A 5 -18.70 2.06 15.57
N ILE A 6 -17.66 1.98 14.75
CA ILE A 6 -17.27 3.08 13.87
C ILE A 6 -18.43 3.31 12.90
N ALA A 7 -19.09 4.46 13.05
CA ALA A 7 -20.21 4.84 12.20
C ALA A 7 -19.68 5.52 10.93
N GLY A 8 -20.09 5.01 9.77
CA GLY A 8 -19.70 5.55 8.46
C GLY A 8 -19.21 4.48 7.49
N THR A 9 -19.11 4.86 6.22
CA THR A 9 -18.47 4.07 5.16
C THR A 9 -17.24 4.84 4.69
N GLY A 10 -16.09 4.18 4.57
CA GLY A 10 -14.91 4.79 3.99
C GLY A 10 -13.61 4.49 4.75
N TRP A 11 -12.58 5.25 4.41
CA TRP A 11 -11.27 5.17 5.04
C TRP A 11 -11.26 5.90 6.38
N HIS A 12 -10.71 5.25 7.39
CA HIS A 12 -10.50 5.82 8.72
C HIS A 12 -9.03 5.70 9.12
N HIS A 13 -8.56 6.68 9.88
CA HIS A 13 -7.22 6.65 10.45
C HIS A 13 -7.28 6.19 11.90
N LEU A 14 -6.68 5.02 12.16
CA LEU A 14 -6.53 4.47 13.51
C LEU A 14 -5.08 4.65 13.98
N CYS A 15 -4.90 5.29 15.13
CA CYS A 15 -3.61 5.42 15.78
C CYS A 15 -3.69 4.90 17.22
N ILE A 16 -2.69 4.11 17.62
CA ILE A 16 -2.55 3.59 18.98
C ILE A 16 -1.23 4.08 19.53
N VAL A 17 -1.27 4.80 20.65
CA VAL A 17 -0.08 5.36 21.30
C VAL A 17 0.08 4.73 22.67
N ARG A 18 1.31 4.30 23.00
CA ARG A 18 1.63 3.76 24.32
C ARG A 18 2.73 4.58 24.98
N THR A 19 2.44 5.12 26.17
CA THR A 19 3.37 5.93 26.98
C THR A 19 3.29 5.51 28.44
N SER A 20 4.43 5.16 29.06
CA SER A 20 4.52 4.85 30.51
C SER A 20 3.45 3.87 31.02
N GLY A 21 3.16 2.83 30.25
CA GLY A 21 2.14 1.84 30.61
C GLY A 21 0.69 2.32 30.43
N THR A 22 0.44 3.42 29.73
CA THR A 22 -0.91 3.83 29.29
C THR A 22 -1.01 3.65 27.79
N ILE A 23 -2.08 3.01 27.33
CA ILE A 23 -2.40 2.86 25.90
C ILE A 23 -3.58 3.79 25.61
N LYS A 24 -3.40 4.69 24.64
CA LYS A 24 -4.43 5.56 24.09
C LYS A 24 -4.76 5.13 22.67
N THR A 25 -6.02 5.28 22.29
CA THR A 25 -6.47 5.01 20.92
C THR A 25 -7.14 6.23 20.35
N TYR A 26 -6.72 6.62 19.14
CA TYR A 26 -7.23 7.75 18.38
C TYR A 26 -7.87 7.24 17.09
N LEU A 27 -9.05 7.76 16.78
CA LEU A 27 -9.75 7.53 15.52
C LEU A 27 -10.00 8.88 14.86
N ASP A 28 -9.51 9.05 13.64
CA ASP A 28 -9.61 10.31 12.89
C ASP A 28 -9.18 11.51 13.75
N THR A 29 -8.04 11.37 14.43
CA THR A 29 -7.42 12.31 15.39
C THR A 29 -8.11 12.46 16.75
N VAL A 30 -9.31 11.91 16.93
CA VAL A 30 -10.07 12.01 18.20
C VAL A 30 -9.69 10.86 19.14
N GLU A 31 -9.26 11.17 20.36
CA GLU A 31 -9.04 10.16 21.40
C GLU A 31 -10.38 9.45 21.74
N LYS A 32 -10.43 8.13 21.58
CA LYS A 32 -11.62 7.31 21.86
C LYS A 32 -11.59 6.67 23.23
N GLY A 33 -10.39 6.53 23.81
CA GLY A 33 -10.22 6.00 25.15
C GLY A 33 -8.77 5.72 25.52
N SER A 34 -8.57 5.48 26.80
CA SER A 34 -7.29 5.16 27.40
C SER A 34 -7.41 4.00 28.38
N VAL A 35 -6.42 3.11 28.40
CA VAL A 35 -6.32 2.02 29.38
C VAL A 35 -4.93 1.97 29.99
N SER A 36 -4.87 1.78 31.31
CA SER A 36 -3.61 1.52 32.03
C SER A 36 -3.24 0.04 31.88
N ARG A 37 -2.11 -0.22 31.23
CA ARG A 37 -1.51 -1.53 31.06
C ARG A 37 0.01 -1.44 31.29
N ALA A 38 0.43 -1.78 32.51
CA ALA A 38 1.84 -1.69 32.92
C ALA A 38 2.71 -2.87 32.43
N GLU A 39 2.09 -3.96 32.01
CA GLU A 39 2.76 -5.20 31.55
C GLU A 39 3.60 -4.97 30.28
N ALA A 40 4.77 -5.57 30.19
CA ALA A 40 5.54 -5.60 28.94
C ALA A 40 4.70 -6.25 27.81
N MET A 41 5.04 -5.97 26.55
CA MET A 41 4.42 -6.72 25.45
C MET A 41 4.86 -8.19 25.52
N ASP A 42 3.89 -9.10 25.51
CA ASP A 42 4.07 -10.50 25.92
C ASP A 42 4.92 -11.37 24.98
N ASN A 43 5.26 -10.92 23.77
CA ASN A 43 5.97 -11.78 22.83
C ASN A 43 6.85 -11.01 21.84
N ALA A 44 8.17 -11.04 22.07
CA ALA A 44 9.17 -10.43 21.19
C ALA A 44 9.56 -11.31 19.98
N SER A 45 9.13 -12.58 19.94
CA SER A 45 9.56 -13.56 18.93
C SER A 45 8.45 -13.98 17.97
N ALA A 46 7.20 -13.59 18.25
CA ALA A 46 6.08 -13.86 17.35
C ALA A 46 6.22 -13.06 16.05
N LYS A 47 5.75 -13.67 14.96
CA LYS A 47 5.57 -12.95 13.70
C LYS A 47 4.49 -11.88 13.88
N PHE A 48 4.76 -10.70 13.33
CA PHE A 48 3.75 -9.65 13.21
C PHE A 48 2.89 -9.93 11.98
N PHE A 49 1.58 -9.88 12.15
CA PHE A 49 0.61 -10.09 11.07
C PHE A 49 -0.30 -8.87 10.96
N ILE A 50 -0.71 -8.57 9.73
CA ILE A 50 -1.67 -7.53 9.39
C ILE A 50 -2.89 -8.22 8.79
N GLY A 51 -4.09 -7.87 9.27
CA GLY A 51 -5.36 -8.43 8.77
C GLY A 51 -5.66 -9.88 9.16
N TYR A 52 -4.76 -10.54 9.90
CA TYR A 52 -4.87 -11.95 10.28
C TYR A 52 -4.22 -12.19 11.65
N ASN A 53 -4.83 -13.05 12.47
CA ASN A 53 -4.20 -13.61 13.67
C ASN A 53 -4.36 -15.14 13.68
N THR A 54 -5.60 -15.61 13.54
CA THR A 54 -5.95 -17.02 13.39
C THR A 54 -7.05 -17.19 12.33
N ALA A 55 -7.40 -18.43 11.99
CA ALA A 55 -8.48 -18.73 11.06
C ALA A 55 -9.85 -18.11 11.44
N THR A 56 -10.07 -17.81 12.72
CA THR A 56 -11.31 -17.19 13.22
C THR A 56 -11.19 -15.68 13.45
N TYR A 57 -9.97 -15.15 13.43
CA TYR A 57 -9.67 -13.73 13.67
C TYR A 57 -9.01 -13.15 12.42
N THR A 58 -9.83 -12.97 11.39
CA THR A 58 -9.48 -12.30 10.15
C THR A 58 -10.18 -10.95 10.08
N PHE A 59 -9.55 -9.99 9.41
CA PHE A 59 -10.16 -8.70 9.12
C PHE A 59 -10.62 -8.68 7.66
N ASP A 60 -11.91 -8.43 7.45
CA ASP A 60 -12.48 -8.22 6.12
C ASP A 60 -12.57 -6.71 5.85
N GLY A 61 -11.53 -6.18 5.18
CA GLY A 61 -11.43 -4.77 4.86
C GLY A 61 -10.10 -4.42 4.20
N MET A 62 -9.89 -3.12 3.97
CA MET A 62 -8.70 -2.61 3.28
C MET A 62 -7.75 -1.92 4.25
N PHE A 63 -6.46 -2.04 3.99
CA PHE A 63 -5.40 -1.36 4.73
C PHE A 63 -4.64 -0.40 3.82
N SER A 64 -4.14 0.68 4.39
CA SER A 64 -3.22 1.60 3.74
C SER A 64 -2.34 2.25 4.81
N ASN A 65 -1.11 2.59 4.43
CA ASN A 65 -0.22 3.43 5.22
C ASN A 65 0.04 2.96 6.67
N ILE A 66 0.34 1.67 6.85
CA ILE A 66 0.61 1.10 8.17
C ILE A 66 2.04 1.42 8.60
N ALA A 67 2.21 2.02 9.77
CA ALA A 67 3.52 2.33 10.33
C ALA A 67 3.59 2.12 11.85
N ILE A 68 4.80 1.86 12.34
CA ILE A 68 5.10 1.62 13.75
C ILE A 68 6.33 2.43 14.14
N TRP A 69 6.31 3.00 15.35
CA TRP A 69 7.40 3.79 15.93
C TRP A 69 7.91 3.15 17.23
N LYS A 70 9.16 3.47 17.59
CA LYS A 70 9.74 3.14 18.91
C LYS A 70 9.40 4.19 19.98
N SER A 71 8.82 5.31 19.59
CA SER A 71 8.43 6.42 20.44
C SER A 71 6.93 6.66 20.37
N ALA A 72 6.39 7.22 21.46
CA ALA A 72 5.03 7.73 21.45
C ALA A 72 4.92 8.93 20.51
N LEU A 73 3.87 8.95 19.68
CA LEU A 73 3.54 10.08 18.82
C LEU A 73 2.85 11.18 19.64
N SER A 74 3.13 12.44 19.33
CA SER A 74 2.35 13.58 19.83
C SER A 74 1.05 13.74 19.03
N GLU A 75 0.09 14.48 19.59
CA GLU A 75 -1.18 14.77 18.90
C GLU A 75 -0.97 15.53 17.58
N ASP A 76 0.00 16.44 17.53
CA ASP A 76 0.38 17.14 16.29
C ASP A 76 0.94 16.18 15.22
N GLN A 77 1.73 15.19 15.64
CA GLN A 77 2.22 14.16 14.72
C GLN A 77 1.08 13.28 14.21
N ILE A 78 0.13 12.91 15.08
CA ILE A 78 -1.07 12.15 14.69
C ILE A 78 -1.91 12.94 13.68
N LEU A 79 -2.09 14.24 13.88
CA LEU A 79 -2.80 15.12 12.95
C LEU A 79 -2.08 15.23 11.60
N SER A 80 -0.75 15.34 11.62
CA SER A 80 0.08 15.37 10.40
C SER A 80 0.02 14.07 9.60
N ILE A 81 -0.03 12.91 10.28
CA ILE A 81 -0.21 11.61 9.64
C ILE A 81 -1.63 11.48 9.08
N TYR A 82 -2.64 11.94 9.83
CA TYR A 82 -4.03 11.89 9.40
C TYR A 82 -4.25 12.66 8.09
N ASN A 83 -3.65 13.86 7.97
CA ASN A 83 -3.64 14.66 6.73
C ASN A 83 -5.04 14.76 6.06
N GLY A 84 -6.07 15.03 6.86
CA GLY A 84 -7.45 15.14 6.38
C GLY A 84 -8.05 13.82 5.86
N GLY A 85 -7.55 12.67 6.30
CA GLY A 85 -7.99 11.33 5.89
C GLY A 85 -7.29 10.80 4.64
N VAL A 86 -6.25 11.48 4.14
CA VAL A 86 -5.52 11.09 2.93
C VAL A 86 -4.09 10.68 3.29
N PRO A 87 -3.67 9.44 2.99
CA PRO A 87 -2.30 9.00 3.20
C PRO A 87 -1.27 9.97 2.60
N ASN A 88 -0.25 10.30 3.39
CA ASN A 88 0.88 11.12 2.96
C ASN A 88 2.21 10.42 3.25
N ASN A 89 3.29 11.04 2.77
CA ASN A 89 4.64 10.61 3.09
C ASN A 89 4.99 10.97 4.54
N ILE A 90 5.25 9.95 5.35
CA ILE A 90 5.56 10.08 6.79
C ILE A 90 7.03 9.81 7.12
N SER A 91 7.92 9.74 6.12
CA SER A 91 9.36 9.49 6.33
C SER A 91 10.02 10.50 7.27
N SER A 92 9.59 11.76 7.24
CA SER A 92 10.09 12.82 8.11
C SER A 92 9.82 12.57 9.61
N LEU A 93 8.84 11.71 9.92
CA LEU A 93 8.52 11.28 11.28
C LEU A 93 9.33 10.07 11.75
N SER A 94 10.29 9.61 10.94
CA SER A 94 11.21 8.50 11.26
C SER A 94 10.51 7.24 11.80
N PRO A 95 9.54 6.65 11.07
CA PRO A 95 8.95 5.38 11.46
C PRO A 95 10.01 4.28 11.56
N LEU A 96 9.82 3.37 12.53
CA LEU A 96 10.63 2.16 12.60
C LEU A 96 10.34 1.29 11.38
N THR A 97 9.07 1.01 11.12
CA THR A 97 8.65 0.28 9.93
C THR A 97 7.43 0.98 9.34
N TRP A 98 7.35 1.04 8.02
CA TRP A 98 6.27 1.68 7.30
C TRP A 98 6.00 0.97 5.98
N TRP A 99 4.81 0.40 5.85
CA TRP A 99 4.30 -0.19 4.62
C TRP A 99 3.20 0.71 4.07
N SER A 100 3.43 1.32 2.91
CA SER A 100 2.44 2.24 2.34
C SER A 100 1.22 1.52 1.76
N PHE A 101 1.38 0.24 1.36
CA PHE A 101 0.38 -0.55 0.62
C PHE A 101 -0.10 0.20 -0.64
N SER A 102 0.83 0.85 -1.33
CA SER A 102 0.56 1.68 -2.51
C SER A 102 1.38 1.20 -3.72
N GLY A 103 1.74 2.11 -4.62
CA GLY A 103 2.45 1.80 -5.87
C GLY A 103 3.89 1.31 -5.70
N ASP A 104 4.41 1.30 -4.47
CA ASP A 104 5.71 0.71 -4.11
C ASP A 104 5.67 -0.82 -3.96
N SER A 105 4.47 -1.39 -3.81
CA SER A 105 4.26 -2.81 -3.57
C SER A 105 4.31 -3.58 -4.88
N TYR A 106 4.94 -4.76 -4.89
CA TYR A 106 5.19 -5.51 -6.11
C TYR A 106 5.04 -7.02 -5.93
N PHE A 107 4.63 -7.71 -7.00
CA PHE A 107 4.59 -9.17 -7.04
C PHE A 107 5.97 -9.72 -7.45
N ASN A 108 6.52 -10.65 -6.66
CA ASN A 108 7.86 -11.20 -6.90
C ASN A 108 7.85 -12.52 -7.70
N GLY A 109 6.70 -12.94 -8.23
CA GLY A 109 6.51 -14.23 -8.90
C GLY A 109 5.85 -15.29 -8.02
N THR A 110 5.85 -15.11 -6.70
CA THR A 110 5.22 -16.05 -5.75
C THR A 110 4.28 -15.33 -4.79
N ASN A 111 4.71 -14.19 -4.23
CA ASN A 111 3.96 -13.40 -3.25
C ASN A 111 4.04 -11.92 -3.61
N PHE A 112 3.10 -11.15 -3.10
CA PHE A 112 3.25 -9.71 -2.99
C PHE A 112 4.24 -9.35 -1.89
N ILE A 113 5.11 -8.41 -2.23
CA ILE A 113 6.05 -7.77 -1.32
C ILE A 113 5.59 -6.33 -1.11
N PHE A 114 5.48 -5.98 0.17
CA PHE A 114 5.20 -4.62 0.63
C PHE A 114 6.51 -4.08 1.22
N PRO A 115 7.26 -3.23 0.51
CA PRO A 115 8.53 -2.72 1.01
C PRO A 115 8.35 -1.96 2.32
N ASP A 116 9.30 -2.16 3.24
CA ASP A 116 9.43 -1.30 4.42
C ASP A 116 10.15 -0.01 4.02
N LEU A 117 9.42 1.10 4.07
CA LEU A 117 9.91 2.46 3.81
C LEU A 117 10.47 3.13 5.08
N GLY A 118 10.43 2.44 6.22
CA GLY A 118 11.05 2.85 7.47
C GLY A 118 12.51 2.41 7.58
N THR A 119 13.02 2.42 8.81
CA THR A 119 14.43 2.07 9.12
C THR A 119 14.62 0.61 9.53
N GLY A 120 13.54 -0.15 9.64
CA GLY A 120 13.49 -1.49 10.23
C GLY A 120 13.82 -2.62 9.26
N ALA A 121 13.80 -2.37 7.95
CA ALA A 121 14.02 -3.38 6.89
C ALA A 121 13.08 -4.60 6.97
N ASN A 122 11.86 -4.42 7.47
CA ASN A 122 10.89 -5.49 7.68
C ASN A 122 9.90 -5.58 6.50
N ASN A 123 10.34 -5.96 5.30
CA ASN A 123 9.40 -6.04 4.17
C ASN A 123 8.23 -7.00 4.47
N GLY A 124 7.00 -6.55 4.23
CA GLY A 124 5.80 -7.37 4.34
C GLY A 124 5.74 -8.38 3.20
N THR A 125 5.26 -9.59 3.49
CA THR A 125 5.02 -10.63 2.48
C THR A 125 3.58 -11.10 2.60
N SER A 126 2.83 -11.07 1.50
CA SER A 126 1.45 -11.59 1.47
C SER A 126 1.42 -13.09 1.73
N THR A 127 0.27 -13.60 2.15
CA THR A 127 -0.03 -15.04 2.19
C THR A 127 -1.25 -15.28 1.31
N ASN A 128 -1.20 -16.32 0.45
CA ASN A 128 -2.29 -16.71 -0.46
C ASN A 128 -2.75 -15.62 -1.46
N MET A 129 -1.83 -14.74 -1.90
CA MET A 129 -2.09 -13.80 -3.00
C MET A 129 -1.21 -14.21 -4.19
N GLY A 130 -1.80 -14.93 -5.16
CA GLY A 130 -1.15 -15.54 -6.32
C GLY A 130 -0.94 -14.60 -7.51
N GLY A 131 -1.22 -13.31 -7.38
CA GLY A 131 -0.96 -12.27 -8.37
C GLY A 131 -2.19 -11.85 -9.19
N ASN A 132 -3.23 -12.69 -9.23
CA ASN A 132 -4.55 -12.34 -9.78
C ASN A 132 -5.30 -11.30 -8.94
N GLU A 133 -4.90 -11.14 -7.67
CA GLU A 133 -5.50 -10.23 -6.70
C GLU A 133 -4.98 -8.78 -6.82
N LEU A 134 -4.27 -8.45 -7.89
CA LEU A 134 -3.89 -7.07 -8.24
C LEU A 134 -5.14 -6.26 -8.58
N ILE A 135 -5.69 -5.56 -7.58
CA ILE A 135 -6.78 -4.58 -7.76
C ILE A 135 -6.26 -3.17 -7.48
N GLY A 136 -6.30 -2.30 -8.50
CA GLY A 136 -5.86 -0.89 -8.44
C GLY A 136 -6.84 0.05 -7.72
N ASN A 137 -7.41 -0.38 -6.59
CA ASN A 137 -8.45 0.36 -5.86
C ASN A 137 -7.92 1.01 -4.55
N GLY A 138 -6.60 1.02 -4.35
CA GLY A 138 -5.98 1.68 -3.19
C GLY A 138 -6.01 3.21 -3.29
N PRO A 139 -6.01 3.95 -2.16
CA PRO A 139 -5.88 5.41 -2.17
C PRO A 139 -4.66 5.86 -2.97
N GLY A 140 -4.86 6.70 -3.99
CA GLY A 140 -3.78 7.21 -4.86
C GLY A 140 -3.30 6.26 -5.97
N SER A 141 -3.96 5.11 -6.19
CA SER A 141 -3.65 4.23 -7.33
C SER A 141 -4.13 4.85 -8.66
N THR A 142 -3.25 4.92 -9.67
CA THR A 142 -3.58 5.53 -10.97
C THR A 142 -3.75 4.56 -12.13
N ALA A 143 -3.44 3.27 -11.96
CA ALA A 143 -3.77 2.13 -12.84
C ALA A 143 -2.76 0.99 -12.62
N ASN A 144 -3.13 -0.03 -11.86
CA ASN A 144 -2.33 -1.26 -11.79
C ASN A 144 -2.80 -2.22 -12.89
N GLY A 145 -2.42 -1.92 -14.14
CA GLY A 145 -2.67 -2.82 -15.26
C GLY A 145 -1.77 -4.04 -15.17
N ILE A 146 -2.32 -5.19 -14.81
CA ILE A 146 -1.67 -6.48 -15.08
C ILE A 146 -1.57 -6.63 -16.59
N ALA A 147 -0.36 -6.61 -17.14
CA ALA A 147 -0.10 -6.81 -18.56
C ALA A 147 -0.24 -8.29 -18.97
N THR A 148 -1.30 -8.97 -18.53
CA THR A 148 -1.68 -10.26 -19.11
C THR A 148 -2.24 -9.96 -20.50
N SER A 149 -1.53 -10.38 -21.55
CA SER A 149 -1.86 -10.20 -22.98
C SER A 149 -1.24 -9.01 -23.74
N MET A 150 -0.12 -8.43 -23.29
CA MET A 150 0.77 -7.73 -24.24
C MET A 150 1.61 -8.75 -25.05
N ASP A 151 0.94 -9.65 -25.76
CA ASP A 151 1.62 -10.54 -26.71
C ASP A 151 2.08 -9.68 -27.89
N ILE A 152 3.40 -9.57 -28.09
CA ILE A 152 3.96 -9.05 -29.34
C ILE A 152 3.68 -10.12 -30.41
N PRO A 153 2.87 -9.83 -31.44
CA PRO A 153 2.53 -10.83 -32.44
C PRO A 153 3.80 -11.43 -33.07
N ALA A 154 3.95 -12.75 -33.04
CA ALA A 154 5.12 -13.45 -33.59
C ALA A 154 5.30 -13.25 -35.13
N ASN A 155 4.29 -12.68 -35.79
CA ASN A 155 4.32 -12.28 -37.20
C ASN A 155 4.87 -10.87 -37.43
N LEU A 156 5.41 -10.19 -36.41
CA LEU A 156 6.20 -8.97 -36.60
C LEU A 156 7.51 -9.32 -37.33
N LYS A 157 7.42 -9.49 -38.65
CA LYS A 157 8.55 -9.84 -39.50
C LYS A 157 9.31 -8.57 -39.89
N GLY A 158 10.52 -8.40 -39.37
CA GLY A 158 11.48 -7.39 -39.79
C GLY A 158 12.13 -7.71 -41.14
N ASN A 159 11.32 -8.07 -42.15
CA ASN A 159 11.82 -8.58 -43.44
C ASN A 159 11.86 -7.49 -44.53
N ALA A 160 11.65 -6.22 -44.18
CA ALA A 160 11.84 -5.11 -45.11
C ALA A 160 13.35 -4.77 -45.20
N PRO A 161 13.90 -4.56 -46.41
CA PRO A 161 15.34 -4.36 -46.61
C PRO A 161 15.80 -2.97 -46.11
N ASN A 162 15.93 -2.84 -44.78
CA ASN A 162 16.44 -1.71 -43.96
C ASN A 162 15.66 -1.51 -42.63
N SER A 163 14.64 -2.30 -42.32
CA SER A 163 13.90 -2.15 -41.05
C SER A 163 14.40 -3.13 -39.99
N SER A 164 15.13 -2.63 -38.99
CA SER A 164 15.61 -3.43 -37.84
C SER A 164 14.73 -3.31 -36.59
N LYS A 165 13.70 -2.42 -36.61
CA LYS A 165 12.81 -2.16 -35.48
C LYS A 165 11.42 -1.72 -35.98
N ASN A 166 10.47 -2.65 -36.05
CA ASN A 166 9.07 -2.32 -36.36
C ASN A 166 8.34 -1.94 -35.06
N ALA A 167 7.63 -0.81 -35.05
CA ALA A 167 6.81 -0.38 -33.91
C ALA A 167 5.39 -0.95 -34.01
N PHE A 168 4.87 -1.48 -32.90
CA PHE A 168 3.46 -1.85 -32.76
C PHE A 168 2.67 -0.59 -32.40
N SER A 169 1.68 -0.23 -33.21
CA SER A 169 0.83 0.95 -32.98
C SER A 169 -0.59 0.53 -32.65
N ILE A 170 -1.11 0.99 -31.51
CA ILE A 170 -2.50 0.81 -31.08
C ILE A 170 -3.26 2.12 -31.31
N ASN A 171 -4.50 2.02 -31.78
CA ASN A 171 -5.39 3.17 -32.07
C ASN A 171 -4.90 4.18 -33.12
N MET A 172 -3.92 3.84 -33.97
CA MET A 172 -3.67 4.62 -35.19
C MET A 172 -4.70 4.24 -36.27
N ASN A 173 -5.62 5.14 -36.56
CA ASN A 173 -6.50 5.05 -37.72
C ASN A 173 -5.71 5.46 -38.98
N PRO A 174 -5.96 4.87 -40.16
CA PRO A 174 -5.41 5.34 -41.44
C PRO A 174 -5.46 6.86 -41.71
N LEU A 175 -6.35 7.60 -41.05
CA LEU A 175 -6.45 9.07 -41.10
C LEU A 175 -5.38 9.81 -40.28
N ASP A 176 -4.73 9.14 -39.33
CA ASP A 176 -3.73 9.73 -38.43
C ASP A 176 -2.31 9.76 -39.05
N ARG A 177 -2.16 9.21 -40.26
CA ARG A 177 -0.94 9.31 -41.06
C ARG A 177 -0.90 10.70 -41.72
N VAL A 178 0.01 11.56 -41.27
CA VAL A 178 0.38 12.77 -41.99
C VAL A 178 1.36 12.39 -43.10
N ALA A 179 1.03 12.70 -44.35
CA ALA A 179 1.84 12.43 -45.54
C ALA A 179 2.73 13.63 -45.91
N ASP A 180 3.23 14.37 -44.92
CA ASP A 180 4.16 15.46 -45.22
C ASP A 180 5.53 14.88 -45.55
N VAL A 181 5.91 15.06 -46.81
CA VAL A 181 7.29 14.92 -47.26
C VAL A 181 7.96 16.27 -47.01
N PRO A 182 9.02 16.34 -46.19
CA PRO A 182 9.79 17.58 -46.03
C PRO A 182 10.28 18.06 -47.41
N ALA A 183 10.05 19.34 -47.71
CA ALA A 183 10.57 19.99 -48.91
C ALA A 183 12.10 20.13 -48.85
#